data_AF-A0A6G5QEC3-F1
#
_entry.id   AF-A0A6G5QEC3-F1
#
_cell.length_a   1.000
_cell.length_b   1.000
_cell.length_c   1.000
_cell.angle_alpha   90.00
_cell.angle_beta   90.00
_cell.angle_gamma   90.00
#
_symmetry.space_group_name_H-M   'P 1'
#
loop_
_entity.id
_entity.type
_entity.pdbx_description
1 polymer ?
#
loop_
_entity_poly.entity_id
_entity_poly.type
_entity_poly.pdbx_seq_one_letter_code
_entity_poly.pdbx_strand_id
1 'polypeptide(L)'
;MDYNKEDKGFVCAIYNLMKKRAFFMILSLIALGLVLILHLEFDNLCCLNIALISPMLTISAALLLICIKPRNFILRLGGFLIALCATFISLHKLNAIEANTFYAVLVFGFLLLVLLLSWFVYNARSSEINEL
;
A
#
# COMPACT_ATOMS: atom_id res chain seq x y z
N MET A 1 -0.87 -27.50 5.94
CA MET A 1 -2.07 -26.83 5.42
C MET A 1 -2.07 -26.96 3.90
N ASP A 2 -3.15 -27.54 3.38
CA ASP A 2 -3.36 -27.84 1.97
C ASP A 2 -4.07 -26.64 1.31
N TYR A 3 -3.31 -25.80 0.60
CA TYR A 3 -3.82 -24.58 -0.06
C TYR A 3 -4.34 -24.88 -1.47
N ASN A 4 -4.47 -26.16 -1.84
CA ASN A 4 -4.96 -26.63 -3.13
C ASN A 4 -6.50 -26.63 -3.24
N LYS A 5 -7.20 -26.14 -2.21
CA LYS A 5 -8.62 -25.77 -2.32
C LYS A 5 -8.69 -24.27 -2.53
N GLU A 6 -9.17 -23.88 -3.71
CA GLU A 6 -9.67 -22.52 -3.94
C GLU A 6 -10.47 -22.08 -2.71
N ASP A 7 -10.12 -20.92 -2.16
CA ASP A 7 -10.77 -20.25 -1.04
C ASP A 7 -10.53 -20.76 0.40
N LYS A 8 -9.52 -21.60 0.65
CA LYS A 8 -9.14 -21.95 2.04
C LYS A 8 -7.88 -21.23 2.51
N GLY A 9 -8.04 -19.99 2.98
CA GLY A 9 -7.02 -19.28 3.77
C GLY A 9 -6.98 -17.77 3.55
N PHE A 10 -6.68 -17.03 4.62
CA PHE A 10 -6.57 -15.56 4.62
C PHE A 10 -5.64 -15.04 3.50
N VAL A 11 -4.47 -15.65 3.35
CA VAL A 11 -3.47 -15.26 2.33
C VAL A 11 -4.01 -15.40 0.91
N CYS A 12 -4.73 -16.49 0.60
CA CYS A 12 -5.32 -16.71 -0.73
C CYS A 12 -6.45 -15.72 -1.02
N ALA A 13 -7.29 -15.41 -0.03
CA ALA A 13 -8.34 -14.41 -0.17
C ALA A 13 -7.77 -13.02 -0.47
N ILE A 14 -6.73 -12.61 0.25
CA ILE A 14 -6.03 -11.34 0.03
C ILE A 14 -5.35 -11.34 -1.35
N TYR A 15 -4.71 -12.44 -1.75
CA TYR A 15 -4.11 -12.58 -3.08
C TYR A 15 -5.15 -12.43 -4.21
N ASN A 16 -6.30 -13.08 -4.09
CA ASN A 16 -7.40 -12.98 -5.05
C ASN A 16 -7.95 -11.56 -5.15
N LEU A 17 -8.05 -10.85 -4.03
CA LEU A 17 -8.42 -9.43 -3.99
C LEU A 17 -7.41 -8.58 -4.76
N MET A 18 -6.12 -8.79 -4.49
CA MET A 18 -5.01 -8.09 -5.13
C MET A 18 -4.80 -8.45 -6.61
N LYS A 19 -5.48 -9.48 -7.15
CA LYS A 19 -5.44 -9.78 -8.58
C LYS A 19 -6.24 -8.75 -9.38
N LYS A 20 -7.23 -8.10 -8.75
CA LYS A 20 -8.10 -7.12 -9.39
C LYS A 20 -7.43 -5.74 -9.44
N ARG A 21 -7.29 -5.16 -10.64
CA ARG A 21 -6.76 -3.79 -10.82
C ARG A 21 -7.56 -2.74 -10.06
N ALA A 22 -8.88 -2.91 -10.02
CA ALA A 22 -9.80 -2.02 -9.30
C ALA A 22 -9.43 -1.87 -7.82
N PHE A 23 -8.89 -2.91 -7.19
CA PHE A 23 -8.47 -2.86 -5.80
C PHE A 23 -7.37 -1.81 -5.57
N PHE A 24 -6.33 -1.79 -6.39
CA PHE A 24 -5.25 -0.79 -6.31
C PHE A 24 -5.71 0.62 -6.68
N MET A 25 -6.67 0.74 -7.60
CA MET A 25 -7.29 2.03 -7.94
C MET A 25 -8.04 2.62 -6.75
N ILE A 26 -8.87 1.80 -6.08
CA ILE A 26 -9.60 2.23 -4.88
C ILE A 26 -8.62 2.60 -3.77
N LEU A 27 -7.56 1.81 -3.57
CA LEU A 27 -6.56 2.11 -2.55
C LEU A 27 -5.80 3.41 -2.83
N SER A 28 -5.50 3.67 -4.11
CA SER A 28 -4.91 4.94 -4.55
C SER A 28 -5.87 6.13 -4.33
N LEU A 29 -7.17 5.94 -4.59
CA LEU A 29 -8.19 6.96 -4.33
C LEU A 29 -8.31 7.27 -2.83
N ILE A 30 -8.25 6.25 -1.97
CA ILE A 30 -8.23 6.44 -0.50
C ILE A 30 -6.99 7.25 -0.08
N ALA A 31 -5.81 6.93 -0.63
CA ALA A 31 -4.60 7.70 -0.37
C ALA A 31 -4.73 9.17 -0.82
N LEU A 32 -5.36 9.43 -1.98
CA LEU A 32 -5.66 10.79 -2.42
C LEU A 32 -6.67 11.51 -1.52
N GLY A 33 -7.66 10.79 -0.98
CA GLY A 33 -8.56 11.34 0.04
C GLY A 33 -7.80 11.81 1.29
N LEU A 34 -6.80 11.04 1.74
CA LEU A 34 -5.93 11.43 2.85
C LEU A 34 -5.07 12.66 2.50
N VAL A 35 -4.57 12.76 1.26
CA VAL A 35 -3.88 13.98 0.78
C VAL A 35 -4.77 15.21 0.92
N LEU A 36 -6.03 15.11 0.48
CA LEU A 36 -6.98 16.22 0.55
C LEU A 36 -7.25 16.64 2.00
N ILE A 37 -7.43 15.68 2.91
CA ILE A 37 -7.64 15.96 4.33
C ILE A 37 -6.43 16.71 4.92
N LEU A 38 -5.21 16.23 4.63
CA LEU A 38 -3.98 16.89 5.09
C LEU A 38 -3.83 18.30 4.53
N HIS A 39 -4.18 18.49 3.25
CA HIS A 39 -4.14 19.80 2.62
C HIS A 39 -5.08 20.79 3.30
N LEU A 40 -6.30 20.35 3.64
CA LEU A 40 -7.29 21.17 4.36
C LEU A 40 -6.88 21.46 5.80
N GLU A 41 -6.23 20.50 6.47
CA GLU A 41 -5.78 20.64 7.87
C GLU A 41 -4.59 21.61 8.01
N PHE A 42 -3.69 21.65 7.02
CA PHE A 42 -2.42 22.40 7.08
C PHE A 42 -2.28 23.50 6.01
N ASP A 43 -3.39 24.02 5.49
CA ASP A 43 -3.40 24.99 4.38
C ASP A 43 -2.53 26.25 4.66
N ASN A 44 -2.51 26.69 5.92
CA ASN A 44 -1.79 27.89 6.35
C ASN A 44 -0.26 27.74 6.45
N LEU A 45 0.30 26.53 6.31
CA LEU A 45 1.74 26.24 6.50
C LEU A 45 2.36 25.62 5.25
N CYS A 46 2.69 26.45 4.25
CA CYS A 46 3.19 26.01 2.93
C CYS A 46 4.31 24.95 3.00
N CYS A 47 5.37 25.18 3.79
CA CYS A 47 6.50 24.24 3.88
C CYS A 47 6.13 22.89 4.53
N LEU A 48 5.29 22.93 5.57
CA LEU A 48 4.83 21.71 6.25
C LEU A 48 3.85 20.93 5.37
N ASN A 49 2.97 21.65 4.68
CA ASN A 49 1.97 21.08 3.77
C ASN A 49 2.64 20.31 2.63
N ILE A 50 3.65 20.89 1.97
CA ILE A 50 4.44 20.21 0.93
C ILE A 50 5.16 18.98 1.50
N ALA A 51 5.72 19.09 2.70
CA ALA A 51 6.44 18.01 3.37
C ALA A 51 5.52 16.82 3.74
N LEU A 52 4.24 17.04 4.02
CA LEU A 52 3.25 16.02 4.34
C LEU A 52 2.57 15.43 3.10
N ILE A 53 2.25 16.27 2.11
CA ILE A 53 1.57 15.86 0.88
C ILE A 53 2.49 15.04 -0.03
N SER A 54 3.76 15.44 -0.19
CA SER A 54 4.70 14.75 -1.10
C SER A 54 4.80 13.24 -0.86
N PRO A 55 5.03 12.71 0.35
CA PRO A 55 5.06 11.27 0.57
C PRO A 55 3.70 10.61 0.30
N MET A 56 2.58 11.25 0.65
CA MET A 56 1.25 10.70 0.38
C MET A 56 0.94 10.58 -1.13
N LEU A 57 1.39 11.55 -1.93
CA LEU A 57 1.34 11.46 -3.39
C LEU A 57 2.24 10.35 -3.95
N THR A 58 3.41 10.12 -3.33
CA THR A 58 4.26 9.00 -3.76
C THR A 58 3.61 7.63 -3.47
N ILE A 59 2.83 7.51 -2.39
CA ILE A 59 2.04 6.30 -2.10
C ILE A 59 1.01 6.08 -3.20
N SER A 60 0.21 7.09 -3.55
CA SER A 60 -0.82 6.96 -4.58
C SER A 60 -0.21 6.63 -5.95
N ALA A 61 0.91 7.25 -6.32
CA ALA A 61 1.66 6.96 -7.54
C ALA A 61 2.22 5.53 -7.57
N ALA A 62 2.77 5.05 -6.44
CA ALA A 62 3.28 3.69 -6.33
C ALA A 62 2.16 2.63 -6.49
N LEU A 63 0.98 2.90 -5.94
CA LEU A 63 -0.19 2.03 -6.12
C LEU A 63 -0.68 1.98 -7.56
N LEU A 64 -0.64 3.12 -8.27
CA LEU A 64 -0.94 3.17 -9.70
C LEU A 64 0.10 2.41 -10.52
N LEU A 65 1.39 2.46 -10.13
CA LEU A 65 2.44 1.68 -10.78
C LEU A 65 2.17 0.17 -10.66
N ILE A 66 1.76 -0.30 -9.49
CA ILE A 66 1.33 -1.70 -9.28
C ILE A 66 0.13 -2.06 -10.18
N CYS A 67 -0.78 -1.11 -10.40
CA CYS A 67 -1.97 -1.30 -11.23
C CYS A 67 -1.66 -1.52 -12.73
N ILE A 68 -0.67 -0.81 -13.28
CA ILE A 68 -0.35 -0.81 -14.73
C ILE A 68 0.13 -2.19 -15.20
N LYS A 69 1.05 -2.83 -14.47
CA LYS A 69 1.62 -4.14 -14.83
C LYS A 69 1.61 -5.10 -13.63
N PRO A 70 0.47 -5.74 -13.31
CA PRO A 70 0.33 -6.57 -12.11
C PRO A 70 1.11 -7.90 -12.16
N ARG A 71 1.63 -8.27 -13.35
CA ARG A 71 2.28 -9.56 -13.63
C ARG A 71 3.80 -9.52 -13.47
N ASN A 72 4.41 -8.32 -13.47
CA ASN A 72 5.86 -8.18 -13.33
C ASN A 72 6.23 -8.18 -11.84
N PHE A 73 6.90 -9.24 -11.39
CA PHE A 73 7.30 -9.41 -9.99
C PHE A 73 8.08 -8.20 -9.45
N ILE A 74 9.12 -7.76 -10.18
CA ILE A 74 10.02 -6.68 -9.75
C ILE A 74 9.27 -5.34 -9.62
N LEU A 75 8.43 -4.99 -10.60
CA LEU A 75 7.66 -3.73 -10.55
C LEU A 75 6.69 -3.71 -9.37
N ARG A 76 6.05 -4.85 -9.09
CA ARG A 76 5.08 -4.97 -8.01
C ARG A 76 5.76 -4.89 -6.64
N LEU A 77 6.88 -5.60 -6.46
CA LEU A 77 7.70 -5.51 -5.25
C LEU A 77 8.22 -4.08 -5.05
N GLY A 78 8.80 -3.48 -6.09
CA GLY A 78 9.28 -2.09 -6.06
C GLY A 78 8.18 -1.10 -5.69
N GLY A 79 6.98 -1.24 -6.26
CA GLY A 79 5.83 -0.41 -5.91
C GLY A 79 5.44 -0.51 -4.43
N PHE A 80 5.38 -1.73 -3.88
CA PHE A 80 5.09 -1.90 -2.46
C PHE A 80 6.17 -1.32 -1.55
N LEU A 81 7.45 -1.49 -1.90
CA LEU A 81 8.56 -0.94 -1.13
C LEU A 81 8.54 0.60 -1.13
N ILE A 82 8.30 1.22 -2.29
CA ILE A 82 8.15 2.68 -2.40
C ILE A 82 6.98 3.15 -1.55
N ALA A 83 5.82 2.48 -1.63
CA ALA A 83 4.64 2.84 -0.85
C ALA A 83 4.89 2.72 0.66
N LEU A 84 5.58 1.66 1.12
CA LEU A 84 5.91 1.48 2.54
C LEU A 84 6.91 2.52 3.04
N CYS A 85 8.00 2.79 2.29
CA CYS A 85 8.96 3.83 2.64
C CYS A 85 8.28 5.21 2.77
N ALA A 86 7.43 5.56 1.80
CA ALA A 86 6.67 6.80 1.86
C ALA A 86 5.71 6.84 3.06
N THR A 87 5.09 5.72 3.40
CA THR A 87 4.21 5.61 4.58
C THR A 87 4.99 5.83 5.88
N PHE A 88 6.20 5.27 6.02
CA PHE A 88 7.03 5.52 7.20
C PHE A 88 7.48 6.98 7.31
N ILE A 89 7.84 7.61 6.19
CA ILE A 89 8.17 9.04 6.15
C ILE A 89 6.97 9.88 6.62
N SER A 90 5.77 9.58 6.12
CA SER A 90 4.56 10.27 6.54
C SER A 90 4.23 10.05 8.01
N LEU A 91 4.33 8.81 8.51
CA LEU A 91 4.10 8.50 9.93
C LEU A 91 5.06 9.28 10.83
N HIS A 92 6.34 9.33 10.48
CA HIS A 92 7.33 10.09 11.24
C HIS A 92 6.96 11.58 11.32
N LYS A 93 6.55 12.18 10.20
CA LYS A 93 6.16 13.60 10.16
C LYS A 93 4.86 13.86 10.90
N LEU A 94 3.85 13.00 10.76
CA LEU A 94 2.56 13.13 11.44
C LEU A 94 2.69 12.95 12.96
N ASN A 95 3.57 12.05 13.40
CA ASN A 95 3.88 11.87 14.82
C ASN A 95 4.58 13.10 15.41
N ALA A 96 5.46 13.76 14.66
CA ALA A 96 6.16 14.95 15.14
C ALA A 96 5.23 16.16 15.38
N ILE A 97 4.07 16.18 14.74
CA ILE A 97 3.05 17.23 14.89
C ILE A 97 1.80 16.75 15.63
N GLU A 98 1.82 15.53 16.18
CA GLU A 98 0.71 14.89 16.89
C GLU A 98 -0.63 14.93 16.12
N ALA A 99 -0.58 14.82 14.79
CA ALA A 99 -1.76 14.92 13.95
C ALA A 99 -2.68 13.70 14.10
N ASN A 100 -3.99 13.94 14.18
CA ASN A 100 -5.00 12.86 14.28
C ASN A 100 -4.98 11.91 13.06
N THR A 101 -4.57 12.42 11.90
CA THR A 101 -4.39 11.65 10.66
C THR A 101 -3.29 10.59 10.77
N PHE A 102 -2.44 10.62 11.80
CA PHE A 102 -1.43 9.58 12.09
C PHE A 102 -2.03 8.17 12.12
N TYR A 103 -3.14 7.97 12.85
CA TYR A 103 -3.73 6.65 13.00
C TYR A 103 -4.32 6.12 11.69
N ALA A 104 -4.90 7.00 10.87
CA ALA A 104 -5.41 6.62 9.56
C ALA A 104 -4.28 6.15 8.64
N VAL A 105 -3.15 6.87 8.63
CA VAL A 105 -1.96 6.49 7.86
C VAL A 105 -1.31 5.20 8.41
N LEU A 106 -1.35 4.99 9.73
CA LEU A 106 -0.82 3.78 10.37
C LEU A 106 -1.59 2.54 9.94
N VAL A 107 -2.92 2.59 10.00
CA VAL A 107 -3.79 1.49 9.55
C VAL A 107 -3.59 1.23 8.06
N PHE A 108 -3.46 2.29 7.25
CA PHE A 108 -3.18 2.17 5.83
C PHE A 108 -1.83 1.49 5.56
N GLY A 109 -0.77 1.87 6.29
CA GLY A 109 0.55 1.26 6.19
C GLY A 109 0.55 -0.21 6.61
N PHE A 110 -0.16 -0.54 7.69
CA PHE A 110 -0.34 -1.92 8.11
C PHE A 110 -1.04 -2.76 7.04
N LEU A 111 -2.08 -2.20 6.40
CA LEU A 111 -2.74 -2.86 5.28
C LEU A 111 -1.77 -3.11 4.12
N LEU A 112 -0.95 -2.13 3.72
CA LEU A 112 0.07 -2.33 2.68
C LEU A 112 1.05 -3.45 3.02
N LEU A 113 1.46 -3.56 4.29
CA LEU A 113 2.35 -4.62 4.76
C LEU A 113 1.68 -6.00 4.65
N VAL A 114 0.43 -6.13 5.08
CA VAL A 114 -0.37 -7.37 4.96
C VAL A 114 -0.52 -7.78 3.49
N LEU A 115 -0.78 -6.81 2.59
CA LEU A 115 -0.87 -7.06 1.16
C LEU A 115 0.46 -7.57 0.58
N LEU A 116 1.57 -6.91 0.92
CA LEU A 116 2.91 -7.31 0.48
C LEU A 116 3.25 -8.73 0.96
N LEU A 117 3.05 -9.01 2.25
CA LEU A 117 3.34 -10.33 2.84
C LEU A 117 2.46 -11.42 2.22
N SER A 118 1.17 -11.16 2.07
CA SER A 118 0.24 -12.12 1.46
C SER A 118 0.63 -12.43 0.00
N TRP A 119 1.04 -11.40 -0.74
CA TRP A 119 1.53 -11.57 -2.11
C TRP A 119 2.84 -12.36 -2.17
N PHE A 120 3.78 -12.05 -1.27
CA PHE A 120 5.09 -12.69 -1.21
C PHE A 120 4.96 -14.18 -0.84
N VAL A 121 4.22 -14.50 0.22
CA VAL A 121 3.99 -15.88 0.69
C VAL A 121 3.30 -16.73 -0.38
N TYR A 122 2.30 -16.18 -1.08
CA TYR A 122 1.62 -16.89 -2.16
C TYR A 122 2.59 -17.22 -3.31
N ASN A 123 3.41 -16.26 -3.74
CA ASN A 123 4.34 -16.48 -4.85
C ASN A 123 5.50 -17.42 -4.49
N ALA A 124 6.06 -17.32 -3.27
CA ALA A 124 7.15 -18.18 -2.81
C ALA A 124 6.75 -19.66 -2.80
N ARG A 125 5.50 -19.96 -2.46
CA ARG A 125 4.99 -21.33 -2.51
C ARG A 125 4.59 -21.78 -3.91
N SER A 126 4.05 -20.87 -4.74
CA SER A 126 3.72 -21.22 -6.12
C SER A 126 4.95 -21.61 -6.94
N SER A 127 6.14 -21.09 -6.63
CA SER A 127 7.40 -21.55 -7.24
C SER A 127 7.75 -22.97 -6.81
N GLU A 128 7.60 -23.32 -5.53
CA GLU A 128 7.91 -24.66 -5.03
C GLU A 128 7.01 -25.75 -5.64
N ILE A 129 5.74 -25.44 -5.94
CA ILE A 129 4.79 -26.41 -6.54
C ILE A 129 5.05 -26.62 -8.04
N ASN A 130 5.56 -25.62 -8.75
CA ASN A 130 5.87 -25.73 -10.19
C ASN A 130 7.20 -26.46 -10.47
N GLU A 131 8.00 -26.73 -9.43
CA GLU A 131 9.27 -27.48 -9.52
C GLU A 131 9.12 -28.97 -9.17
N LEU A 132 7.92 -29.42 -8.78
CA LEU A 132 7.55 -30.81 -8.50
C LEU A 132 6.77 -31.43 -9.68
#